data_AF-A0A7C9M434-F1
#
_entry.id   AF-A0A7C9M434-F1
#
_cell.length_a   1.000
_cell.length_b   1.000
_cell.length_c   1.000
_cell.angle_alpha   90.00
_cell.angle_beta   90.00
_cell.angle_gamma   90.00
#
_symmetry.space_group_name_H-M   'P 1'
#
loop_
_entity.id
_entity.type
_entity.pdbx_description
1 polymer ?
#
loop_
_entity_poly.entity_id
_entity_poly.type
_entity_poly.pdbx_seq_one_letter_code
_entity_poly.pdbx_strand_id
1 'polypeptide(L)'
;MLSDSFSLLRGGPVYRLMHWLGALRPGVPTKWLLLALIVVVSFVPLMVLAAIEGMLLPSADRIALLGDYAVLARLLVAVPIMVLGAGACDHVLHATVRYIGRSGLVPGASHDAFQRLVQHGHAIRDSHIPETMCALIALLSAFSTNAKFSHVSGFTHWATVEGSLSKAGEWFAAVSAPVFRFVALVWLWRFLVWAYLLWRFSRLRLAIFAAHPDGAGGLGFLAPAQSWFAVMALAASTIFCGTALVQMEYAHATLQSFQWEMLGVIVGSVLVVFSPLLFVMRPLVRTRRHDMHELGALGQAASRAFAARWENPDPTQSGDALLESPNPSAVADFTAMYATARSMAVVPVNKQALLSVAVVAALPMLPLVLHAVSIDELLRRVLGVLA
;
A
#
# COMPACT_ATOMS: atom_id res chain seq x y z
N MET A 1 -7.29 7.51 26.81
CA MET A 1 -7.37 6.23 26.05
C MET A 1 -8.14 6.46 24.74
N LEU A 2 -7.53 7.18 23.79
CA LEU A 2 -8.10 7.49 22.46
C LEU A 2 -7.51 6.61 21.35
N SER A 3 -6.52 5.77 21.66
CA SER A 3 -5.87 4.86 20.72
C SER A 3 -6.69 3.62 20.40
N ASP A 4 -7.77 3.34 21.15
CA ASP A 4 -8.64 2.18 20.91
C ASP A 4 -9.69 2.41 19.80
N SER A 5 -9.82 3.63 19.25
CA SER A 5 -10.84 3.97 18.22
C SER A 5 -10.28 4.36 16.84
N PHE A 6 -8.99 4.15 16.57
CA PHE A 6 -8.38 4.66 15.34
C PHE A 6 -8.71 3.79 14.10
N SER A 7 -9.69 4.21 13.29
CA SER A 7 -10.06 3.51 12.06
C SER A 7 -9.84 4.41 10.82
N LEU A 8 -8.66 4.39 10.21
CA LEU A 8 -8.33 5.20 9.02
C LEU A 8 -9.29 5.07 7.81
N LEU A 9 -10.03 3.98 7.68
CA LEU A 9 -10.99 3.77 6.59
C LEU A 9 -12.46 3.69 7.03
N ARG A 10 -12.79 3.83 8.33
CA ARG A 10 -14.16 4.16 8.79
C ARG A 10 -14.23 5.62 9.24
N GLY A 11 -14.92 6.43 8.45
CA GLY A 11 -15.08 7.87 8.63
C GLY A 11 -15.28 8.54 7.28
N GLY A 12 -16.03 9.66 7.25
CA GLY A 12 -16.34 10.39 6.01
C GLY A 12 -17.82 10.70 5.76
N PRO A 13 -18.18 11.72 4.95
CA PRO A 13 -19.55 11.93 4.50
C PRO A 13 -20.17 10.73 3.79
N VAL A 14 -19.43 9.90 3.03
CA VAL A 14 -19.99 8.66 2.47
C VAL A 14 -20.37 7.66 3.58
N TYR A 15 -19.51 7.50 4.57
CA TYR A 15 -19.80 6.66 5.74
C TYR A 15 -20.97 7.21 6.57
N ARG A 16 -21.07 8.54 6.72
CA ARG A 16 -22.20 9.22 7.38
C ARG A 16 -23.50 9.11 6.59
N LEU A 17 -23.44 9.17 5.26
CA LEU A 17 -24.59 8.94 4.38
C LEU A 17 -25.09 7.51 4.54
N MET A 18 -24.19 6.52 4.59
CA MET A 18 -24.55 5.13 4.86
C MET A 18 -25.09 4.91 6.29
N HIS A 19 -24.56 5.63 7.28
CA HIS A 19 -25.10 5.66 8.64
C HIS A 19 -26.51 6.23 8.67
N TRP A 20 -26.72 7.35 7.97
CA TRP A 20 -28.01 8.03 7.89
C TRP A 20 -29.05 7.19 7.14
N LEU A 21 -28.65 6.47 6.08
CA LEU A 21 -29.49 5.52 5.36
C LEU A 21 -29.80 4.23 6.16
N GLY A 22 -29.35 4.11 7.41
CA GLY A 22 -29.65 2.98 8.30
C GLY A 22 -28.91 1.68 7.95
N ALA A 23 -27.87 1.74 7.09
CA ALA A 23 -27.14 0.59 6.59
C ALA A 23 -26.03 0.05 7.53
N LEU A 24 -25.87 0.64 8.71
CA LEU A 24 -24.88 0.28 9.74
C LEU A 24 -25.50 -0.46 10.95
N ARG A 25 -26.60 -1.20 10.73
CA ARG A 25 -27.13 -2.09 11.77
C ARG A 25 -26.15 -3.24 12.07
N PRO A 26 -25.97 -3.64 13.34
CA PRO A 26 -25.19 -4.83 13.67
C PRO A 26 -25.72 -6.04 12.90
N GLY A 27 -24.87 -6.71 12.11
CA GLY A 27 -25.23 -7.88 11.30
C GLY A 27 -25.41 -7.63 9.80
N VAL A 28 -25.50 -6.38 9.34
CA VAL A 28 -25.57 -6.08 7.90
C VAL A 28 -24.16 -5.95 7.32
N PRO A 29 -23.80 -6.67 6.25
CA PRO A 29 -22.50 -6.51 5.61
C PRO A 29 -22.44 -5.21 4.78
N THR A 30 -22.29 -4.07 5.44
CA THR A 30 -22.31 -2.73 4.82
C THR A 30 -21.34 -2.58 3.64
N LYS A 31 -20.17 -3.26 3.68
CA LYS A 31 -19.19 -3.27 2.57
C LYS A 31 -19.72 -3.92 1.28
N TRP A 32 -20.49 -5.00 1.40
CA TRP A 32 -21.08 -5.70 0.26
C TRP A 32 -22.24 -4.90 -0.32
N LEU A 33 -23.03 -4.24 0.55
CA LEU A 33 -24.09 -3.32 0.11
C LEU A 33 -23.51 -2.10 -0.64
N LEU A 34 -22.46 -1.48 -0.11
CA LEU A 34 -21.78 -0.36 -0.78
C LEU A 34 -21.25 -0.77 -2.15
N LEU A 35 -20.59 -1.93 -2.21
CA LEU A 35 -20.07 -2.46 -3.45
C LEU A 35 -21.20 -2.71 -4.46
N ALA A 36 -22.27 -3.37 -4.03
CA ALA A 36 -23.43 -3.63 -4.88
C ALA A 36 -24.05 -2.32 -5.39
N LEU A 37 -24.22 -1.31 -4.52
CA LEU A 37 -24.73 0.00 -4.92
C LEU A 37 -23.82 0.67 -5.95
N ILE A 38 -22.51 0.69 -5.71
CA ILE A 38 -21.53 1.28 -6.64
C ILE A 38 -21.61 0.58 -8.00
N VAL A 39 -21.55 -0.75 -8.01
CA VAL A 39 -21.60 -1.55 -9.26
C VAL A 39 -22.93 -1.36 -9.97
N VAL A 40 -24.06 -1.40 -9.26
CA VAL A 40 -25.39 -1.19 -9.84
C VAL A 40 -25.48 0.21 -10.46
N VAL A 41 -25.10 1.26 -9.74
CA VAL A 41 -25.18 2.64 -10.26
C VAL A 41 -24.19 2.88 -11.41
N SER A 42 -22.96 2.36 -11.30
CA SER A 42 -21.91 2.63 -12.28
C SER A 42 -21.96 1.75 -13.53
N PHE A 43 -22.43 0.50 -13.42
CA PHE A 43 -22.30 -0.49 -14.49
C PHE A 43 -23.65 -0.94 -15.07
N VAL A 44 -24.72 -1.07 -14.27
CA VAL A 44 -25.98 -1.63 -14.78
C VAL A 44 -26.65 -0.69 -15.81
N PRO A 45 -26.85 0.62 -15.55
CA PRO A 45 -27.38 1.53 -16.57
C PRO A 45 -26.50 1.59 -17.82
N LEU A 46 -25.17 1.57 -17.64
CA LEU A 46 -24.22 1.53 -18.74
C LEU A 46 -24.44 0.29 -19.62
N MET A 47 -24.59 -0.88 -19.00
CA MET A 47 -24.86 -2.15 -19.69
C MET A 47 -26.20 -2.14 -20.41
N VAL A 48 -27.26 -1.58 -19.80
CA VAL A 48 -28.59 -1.47 -20.40
C VAL A 48 -28.56 -0.51 -21.60
N LEU A 49 -27.92 0.65 -21.48
CA LEU A 49 -27.80 1.61 -22.57
C LEU A 49 -27.00 1.02 -23.74
N ALA A 50 -25.87 0.36 -23.47
CA ALA A 50 -25.09 -0.33 -24.49
C ALA A 50 -25.87 -1.47 -25.17
N ALA A 51 -26.75 -2.17 -24.43
CA ALA A 51 -27.62 -3.21 -24.99
C ALA A 51 -28.68 -2.63 -25.92
N ILE A 52 -29.32 -1.53 -25.53
CA ILE A 52 -30.30 -0.81 -26.36
C ILE A 52 -29.68 -0.33 -27.66
N GLU A 53 -28.41 0.12 -27.61
CA GLU A 53 -27.64 0.57 -28.79
C GLU A 53 -27.02 -0.58 -29.60
N GLY A 54 -27.22 -1.84 -29.21
CA GLY A 54 -26.66 -3.01 -29.91
C GLY A 54 -25.14 -3.14 -29.81
N MET A 55 -24.52 -2.49 -28.82
CA MET A 55 -23.09 -2.42 -28.56
C MET A 55 -22.65 -3.19 -27.30
N LEU A 56 -23.48 -4.13 -26.83
CA LEU A 56 -23.17 -4.93 -25.63
C LEU A 56 -22.19 -6.07 -25.91
N LEU A 57 -22.48 -6.89 -26.93
CA LEU A 57 -21.72 -8.10 -27.25
C LEU A 57 -20.60 -7.80 -28.26
N PRO A 58 -19.39 -8.37 -28.07
CA PRO A 58 -18.28 -8.21 -29.01
C PRO A 58 -18.66 -8.72 -30.41
N SER A 59 -18.15 -8.07 -31.46
CA SER A 59 -18.19 -8.58 -32.83
C SER A 59 -16.89 -8.20 -33.55
N ALA A 60 -16.58 -8.86 -34.67
CA ALA A 60 -15.31 -8.72 -35.37
C ALA A 60 -14.89 -7.25 -35.66
N ASP A 61 -15.86 -6.37 -35.96
CA ASP A 61 -15.60 -4.99 -36.40
C ASP A 61 -15.94 -3.92 -35.34
N ARG A 62 -16.23 -4.32 -34.09
CA ARG A 62 -16.66 -3.39 -33.03
C ARG A 62 -16.05 -3.68 -31.66
N ILE A 63 -15.61 -2.63 -30.99
CA ILE A 63 -15.26 -2.66 -29.57
C ILE A 63 -16.55 -2.44 -28.78
N ALA A 64 -17.22 -3.55 -28.46
CA ALA A 64 -18.42 -3.57 -27.63
C ALA A 64 -18.07 -3.41 -26.13
N LEU A 65 -19.06 -3.06 -25.30
CA LEU A 65 -18.84 -2.82 -23.86
C LEU A 65 -18.20 -4.03 -23.15
N LEU A 66 -18.63 -5.26 -23.47
CA LEU A 66 -18.06 -6.47 -22.86
C LEU A 66 -16.68 -6.85 -23.43
N GLY A 67 -16.28 -6.27 -24.58
CA GLY A 67 -14.94 -6.39 -25.14
C GLY A 67 -13.98 -5.32 -24.61
N ASP A 68 -14.50 -4.26 -23.97
CA ASP A 68 -13.68 -3.23 -23.32
C ASP A 68 -13.22 -3.70 -21.93
N TYR A 69 -12.21 -4.57 -21.94
CA TYR A 69 -11.59 -5.10 -20.72
C TYR A 69 -11.05 -3.99 -19.80
N ALA A 70 -10.76 -2.81 -20.33
CA ALA A 70 -10.28 -1.69 -19.54
C ALA A 70 -11.40 -1.09 -18.66
N VAL A 71 -12.63 -1.00 -19.17
CA VAL A 71 -13.79 -0.56 -18.38
C VAL A 71 -14.20 -1.63 -17.38
N LEU A 72 -14.25 -2.89 -17.81
CA LEU A 72 -14.57 -4.02 -16.93
C LEU A 72 -13.57 -4.13 -15.78
N ALA A 73 -12.26 -4.03 -16.06
CA ALA A 73 -11.22 -4.06 -15.03
C ALA A 73 -11.37 -2.92 -14.01
N ARG A 74 -11.75 -1.71 -14.45
CA ARG A 74 -11.98 -0.58 -13.53
C ARG A 74 -13.20 -0.79 -12.64
N LEU A 75 -14.36 -1.06 -13.25
CA LEU A 75 -15.65 -1.05 -12.54
C LEU A 75 -15.94 -2.36 -11.81
N LEU A 76 -15.59 -3.51 -12.41
CA LEU A 76 -15.95 -4.83 -11.91
C LEU A 76 -14.83 -5.56 -11.18
N VAL A 77 -13.61 -5.02 -11.14
CA VAL A 77 -12.48 -5.63 -10.44
C VAL A 77 -11.76 -4.65 -9.52
N ALA A 78 -11.22 -3.55 -10.04
CA ALA A 78 -10.47 -2.58 -9.25
C ALA A 78 -11.31 -1.91 -8.16
N VAL A 79 -12.52 -1.43 -8.49
CA VAL A 79 -13.45 -0.88 -7.48
C VAL A 79 -13.77 -1.91 -6.38
N PRO A 80 -14.21 -3.15 -6.68
CA PRO A 80 -14.39 -4.18 -5.65
C PRO A 80 -13.16 -4.41 -4.78
N ILE A 81 -11.97 -4.54 -5.37
CA ILE A 81 -10.70 -4.71 -4.64
C ILE A 81 -10.50 -3.56 -3.66
N MET A 82 -10.70 -2.33 -4.11
CA MET A 82 -10.54 -1.12 -3.30
C MET A 82 -11.61 -1.01 -2.21
N VAL A 83 -12.86 -1.38 -2.48
CA VAL A 83 -13.94 -1.32 -1.48
C VAL A 83 -13.77 -2.42 -0.43
N LEU A 84 -13.46 -3.65 -0.85
CA LEU A 84 -13.33 -4.80 0.06
C LEU A 84 -12.02 -4.76 0.85
N GLY A 85 -10.92 -4.32 0.23
CA GLY A 85 -9.61 -4.19 0.86
C GLY A 85 -9.56 -3.08 1.92
N ALA A 86 -10.51 -2.14 1.89
CA ALA A 86 -10.51 -1.01 2.81
C ALA A 86 -10.61 -1.45 4.28
N GLY A 87 -11.45 -2.44 4.59
CA GLY A 87 -11.62 -2.89 5.98
C GLY A 87 -10.40 -3.59 6.56
N ALA A 88 -9.62 -4.30 5.74
CA ALA A 88 -8.42 -4.99 6.20
C ALA A 88 -7.26 -4.02 6.46
N CYS A 89 -7.03 -3.09 5.52
CA CYS A 89 -6.04 -2.02 5.67
C CYS A 89 -6.31 -1.19 6.94
N ASP A 90 -7.58 -0.94 7.23
CA ASP A 90 -8.02 -0.18 8.39
C ASP A 90 -7.63 -0.81 9.72
N HIS A 91 -7.94 -2.09 9.84
CA HIS A 91 -7.70 -2.86 11.04
C HIS A 91 -6.20 -2.90 11.37
N VAL A 92 -5.36 -3.04 10.34
CA VAL A 92 -3.92 -3.11 10.52
C VAL A 92 -3.36 -1.76 10.93
N LEU A 93 -3.71 -0.68 10.23
CA LEU A 93 -3.22 0.65 10.58
C LEU A 93 -3.73 1.09 11.97
N HIS A 94 -4.92 0.63 12.38
CA HIS A 94 -5.38 0.74 13.77
C HIS A 94 -4.45 0.07 14.77
N ALA A 95 -4.16 -1.20 14.54
CA ALA A 95 -3.26 -1.96 15.39
C ALA A 95 -1.88 -1.30 15.46
N THR A 96 -1.38 -0.76 14.35
CA THR A 96 -0.11 -0.03 14.25
C THR A 96 -0.10 1.22 15.13
N VAL A 97 -1.11 2.09 15.04
CA VAL A 97 -1.17 3.31 15.87
C VAL A 97 -1.34 2.97 17.36
N ARG A 98 -2.13 1.94 17.67
CA ARG A 98 -2.28 1.46 19.04
C ARG A 98 -0.97 0.88 19.59
N TYR A 99 -0.22 0.16 18.76
CA TYR A 99 1.09 -0.38 19.12
C TYR A 99 2.10 0.74 19.41
N ILE A 100 2.13 1.80 18.59
CA ILE A 100 2.98 2.98 18.84
C ILE A 100 2.72 3.56 20.25
N GLY A 101 1.45 3.66 20.66
CA GLY A 101 1.09 4.19 21.97
C GLY A 101 1.36 3.25 23.16
N ARG A 102 1.52 1.94 22.94
CA ARG A 102 1.71 0.94 24.01
C ARG A 102 3.14 0.40 24.12
N SER A 103 3.94 0.51 23.06
CA SER A 103 5.28 -0.09 22.94
C SER A 103 6.39 0.64 23.70
N GLY A 104 6.10 1.80 24.31
CA GLY A 104 7.13 2.63 24.94
C GLY A 104 7.99 3.44 23.95
N LEU A 105 7.72 3.33 22.64
CA LEU A 105 8.39 4.12 21.58
C LEU A 105 8.20 5.63 21.74
N VAL A 106 7.08 6.05 22.32
CA VAL A 106 6.81 7.44 22.65
C VAL A 106 7.16 7.64 24.13
N PRO A 107 8.17 8.45 24.49
CA PRO A 107 8.50 8.74 25.88
C PRO A 107 7.35 9.48 26.59
N GLY A 108 7.26 9.36 27.91
CA GLY A 108 6.26 10.04 28.77
C GLY A 108 6.03 11.51 28.37
N ALA A 109 7.11 12.28 28.23
CA ALA A 109 7.08 13.70 27.87
C ALA A 109 6.47 14.01 26.48
N SER A 110 6.41 13.04 25.57
CA SER A 110 5.86 13.20 24.21
C SER A 110 4.47 12.58 24.04
N HIS A 111 3.88 11.99 25.09
CA HIS A 111 2.57 11.34 24.99
C HIS A 111 1.45 12.33 24.60
N ASP A 112 1.43 13.52 25.19
CA ASP A 112 0.42 14.54 24.86
C ASP A 112 0.56 15.06 23.43
N ALA A 113 1.80 15.15 22.94
CA ALA A 113 2.06 15.53 21.55
C ALA A 113 1.60 14.42 20.58
N PHE A 114 1.84 13.15 20.93
CA PHE A 114 1.38 12.01 20.15
C PHE A 114 -0.15 11.91 20.14
N GLN A 115 -0.83 12.08 21.27
CA GLN A 115 -2.30 12.07 21.32
C GLN A 115 -2.90 13.20 20.50
N ARG A 116 -2.35 14.42 20.58
CA ARG A 116 -2.77 15.55 19.72
C ARG A 116 -2.55 15.26 18.24
N LEU A 117 -1.45 14.61 17.88
CA LEU A 117 -1.19 14.20 16.50
C LEU A 117 -2.25 13.20 16.01
N VAL A 118 -2.56 12.18 16.79
CA VAL A 118 -3.59 11.18 16.44
C VAL A 118 -4.97 11.83 16.33
N GLN A 119 -5.34 12.70 17.27
CA GLN A 119 -6.59 13.48 17.22
C GLN A 119 -6.66 14.38 15.98
N HIS A 120 -5.56 15.04 15.63
CA HIS A 120 -5.52 15.88 14.43
C HIS A 120 -5.61 15.05 13.15
N GLY A 121 -5.00 13.87 13.11
CA GLY A 121 -5.21 12.89 12.04
C GLY A 121 -6.67 12.48 11.89
N HIS A 122 -7.37 12.26 13.01
CA HIS A 122 -8.82 12.04 13.00
C HIS A 122 -9.60 13.22 12.43
N ALA A 123 -9.29 14.44 12.87
CA ALA A 123 -9.97 15.63 12.38
C ALA A 123 -9.78 15.84 10.86
N ILE A 124 -8.57 15.58 10.34
CA ILE A 124 -8.28 15.66 8.90
C ILE A 124 -9.08 14.60 8.13
N ARG A 125 -9.10 13.36 8.63
CA ARG A 125 -9.84 12.25 8.01
C ARG A 125 -11.35 12.47 8.03
N ASP A 126 -11.89 12.92 9.16
CA ASP A 126 -13.34 13.05 9.39
C ASP A 126 -13.92 14.36 8.82
N SER A 127 -13.06 15.27 8.36
CA SER A 127 -13.49 16.43 7.60
C SER A 127 -14.25 16.00 6.34
N HIS A 128 -15.30 16.74 6.00
CA HIS A 128 -16.03 16.53 4.75
C HIS A 128 -15.28 17.12 3.55
N ILE A 129 -14.36 18.07 3.79
CA ILE A 129 -13.64 18.80 2.74
C ILE A 129 -12.92 17.85 1.77
N PRO A 130 -12.10 16.88 2.22
CA PRO A 130 -11.35 16.04 1.30
C PRO A 130 -12.25 15.17 0.43
N GLU A 131 -13.33 14.61 0.98
CA GLU A 131 -14.28 13.82 0.20
C GLU A 131 -15.03 14.69 -0.81
N THR A 132 -15.46 15.90 -0.42
CA THR A 132 -16.08 16.84 -1.36
C THR A 132 -15.12 17.28 -2.46
N MET A 133 -13.85 17.50 -2.15
CA MET A 133 -12.83 17.80 -3.15
C MET A 133 -12.58 16.61 -4.07
N CYS A 134 -12.51 15.38 -3.53
CA CYS A 134 -12.39 14.17 -4.34
C CYS A 134 -13.59 14.01 -5.29
N ALA A 135 -14.80 14.27 -4.81
CA ALA A 135 -16.02 14.22 -5.61
C ALA A 135 -16.02 15.31 -6.70
N LEU A 136 -15.63 16.54 -6.35
CA LEU A 136 -15.52 17.65 -7.29
C LEU A 136 -14.48 17.37 -8.38
N ILE A 137 -13.27 16.91 -8.01
CA ILE A 137 -12.22 16.54 -8.97
C ILE A 137 -12.69 15.39 -9.86
N ALA A 138 -13.34 14.39 -9.28
CA ALA A 138 -13.89 13.27 -10.04
C ALA A 138 -14.96 13.72 -11.04
N LEU A 139 -15.85 14.63 -10.66
CA LEU A 139 -16.89 15.17 -11.55
C LEU A 139 -16.31 16.10 -12.61
N LEU A 140 -15.37 16.99 -12.24
CA LEU A 140 -14.73 17.90 -13.20
C LEU A 140 -13.95 17.13 -14.27
N SER A 141 -13.39 15.98 -13.92
CA SER A 141 -12.70 15.11 -14.89
C SER A 141 -13.64 14.54 -15.98
N ALA A 142 -14.96 14.52 -15.75
CA ALA A 142 -15.94 14.10 -16.76
C ALA A 142 -15.87 15.00 -17.99
N PHE A 143 -15.77 16.32 -17.79
CA PHE A 143 -15.66 17.30 -18.88
C PHE A 143 -14.39 17.13 -19.71
N SER A 144 -13.30 16.65 -19.11
CA SER A 144 -12.05 16.34 -19.84
C SER A 144 -12.06 14.95 -20.49
N THR A 145 -12.96 14.05 -20.10
CA THR A 145 -13.02 12.67 -20.60
C THR A 145 -13.61 12.59 -22.01
N ASN A 146 -14.45 13.57 -22.40
CA ASN A 146 -15.01 13.71 -23.75
C ASN A 146 -13.93 13.73 -24.86
N ALA A 147 -12.67 14.02 -24.53
CA ALA A 147 -11.55 14.09 -25.47
C ALA A 147 -10.67 12.82 -25.56
N LYS A 148 -10.99 11.71 -24.86
CA LYS A 148 -10.04 10.60 -24.64
C LYS A 148 -10.58 9.17 -24.78
N PHE A 149 -11.72 8.94 -25.43
CA PHE A 149 -11.97 7.58 -25.92
C PHE A 149 -10.94 7.31 -27.01
N SER A 150 -10.06 6.33 -26.80
CA SER A 150 -9.02 5.99 -27.76
C SER A 150 -9.70 5.58 -29.06
N HIS A 151 -9.71 6.49 -30.04
CA HIS A 151 -10.07 6.13 -31.40
C HIS A 151 -9.01 5.14 -31.90
N VAL A 152 -9.31 3.85 -31.77
CA VAL A 152 -8.62 2.82 -32.55
C VAL A 152 -9.18 2.95 -33.96
N SER A 153 -8.36 3.43 -34.89
CA SER A 153 -8.75 3.64 -36.28
C SER A 153 -9.29 2.34 -36.89
N GLY A 154 -10.50 2.36 -37.43
CA GLY A 154 -11.13 1.21 -38.09
C GLY A 154 -12.18 0.47 -37.26
N PHE A 155 -12.34 0.76 -35.96
CA PHE A 155 -13.33 0.11 -35.11
C PHE A 155 -14.43 1.08 -34.64
N THR A 156 -15.67 0.60 -34.64
CA THR A 156 -16.77 1.28 -33.95
C THR A 156 -16.68 1.00 -32.44
N HIS A 157 -16.85 2.03 -31.61
CA HIS A 157 -16.66 1.94 -30.16
C HIS A 157 -17.98 2.15 -29.43
N TRP A 158 -18.27 1.35 -28.40
CA TRP A 158 -19.54 1.43 -27.64
C TRP A 158 -19.83 2.83 -27.07
N ALA A 159 -18.80 3.62 -26.79
CA ALA A 159 -18.91 4.96 -26.21
C ALA A 159 -19.09 6.08 -27.24
N THR A 160 -18.88 5.84 -28.53
CA THR A 160 -18.94 6.88 -29.57
C THR A 160 -19.67 6.41 -30.82
N VAL A 161 -20.57 7.27 -31.32
CA VAL A 161 -21.33 7.06 -32.55
C VAL A 161 -21.11 8.28 -33.44
N GLU A 162 -20.55 8.07 -34.64
CA GLU A 162 -20.33 9.11 -35.66
C GLU A 162 -19.56 10.35 -35.14
N GLY A 163 -18.61 10.15 -34.22
CA GLY A 163 -17.81 11.24 -33.64
C GLY A 163 -18.46 11.99 -32.47
N SER A 164 -19.69 11.63 -32.11
CA SER A 164 -20.39 12.09 -30.89
C SER A 164 -20.42 10.98 -29.82
N LEU A 165 -20.70 11.34 -28.56
CA LEU A 165 -20.85 10.34 -27.50
C LEU A 165 -22.17 9.60 -27.67
N SER A 166 -22.13 8.27 -27.54
CA SER A 166 -23.35 7.48 -27.40
C SER A 166 -24.01 7.74 -26.05
N LYS A 167 -25.27 7.32 -25.84
CA LYS A 167 -25.92 7.48 -24.53
C LYS A 167 -25.17 6.66 -23.46
N ALA A 168 -24.63 5.51 -23.84
CA ALA A 168 -23.75 4.73 -22.97
C ALA A 168 -22.45 5.50 -22.64
N GLY A 169 -21.84 6.15 -23.64
CA GLY A 169 -20.66 7.00 -23.47
C GLY A 169 -20.89 8.20 -22.57
N GLU A 170 -22.03 8.88 -22.71
CA GLU A 170 -22.46 9.98 -21.84
C GLU A 170 -22.63 9.52 -20.40
N TRP A 171 -23.31 8.38 -20.18
CA TRP A 171 -23.46 7.81 -18.83
C TRP A 171 -22.11 7.46 -18.21
N PHE A 172 -21.21 6.84 -18.98
CA PHE A 172 -19.88 6.52 -18.50
C PHE A 172 -19.10 7.78 -18.10
N ALA A 173 -19.13 8.81 -18.94
CA ALA A 173 -18.44 10.07 -18.68
C ALA A 173 -19.01 10.79 -17.45
N ALA A 174 -20.34 10.84 -17.31
CA ALA A 174 -21.03 11.56 -16.26
C ALA A 174 -21.08 10.84 -14.90
N VAL A 175 -21.16 9.50 -14.91
CA VAL A 175 -21.42 8.70 -13.69
C VAL A 175 -20.32 7.67 -13.47
N SER A 176 -20.11 6.72 -14.39
CA SER A 176 -19.26 5.56 -14.14
C SER A 176 -17.79 5.93 -13.90
N ALA A 177 -17.23 6.82 -14.72
CA ALA A 177 -15.85 7.26 -14.60
C ALA A 177 -15.63 8.15 -13.36
N PRO A 178 -16.50 9.14 -13.04
CA PRO A 178 -16.42 9.87 -11.78
C PRO A 178 -16.53 8.97 -10.55
N VAL A 179 -17.43 7.97 -10.54
CA VAL A 179 -17.56 7.03 -9.41
C VAL A 179 -16.26 6.26 -9.18
N PHE A 180 -15.66 5.70 -10.23
CA PHE A 180 -14.36 5.04 -10.13
C PHE A 180 -13.27 5.99 -9.62
N ARG A 181 -13.15 7.19 -10.22
CA ARG A 181 -12.14 8.19 -9.84
C ARG A 181 -12.31 8.66 -8.41
N PHE A 182 -13.54 8.83 -7.96
CA PHE A 182 -13.85 9.18 -6.58
C PHE A 182 -13.30 8.12 -5.61
N VAL A 183 -13.56 6.84 -5.86
CA VAL A 183 -13.01 5.73 -5.04
C VAL A 183 -11.47 5.76 -5.04
N ALA A 184 -10.86 5.96 -6.21
CA ALA A 184 -9.40 6.05 -6.34
C ALA A 184 -8.81 7.25 -5.57
N LEU A 185 -9.43 8.42 -5.67
CA LEU A 185 -9.00 9.64 -5.00
C LEU A 185 -9.17 9.54 -3.48
N VAL A 186 -10.23 8.90 -2.99
CA VAL A 186 -10.40 8.65 -1.55
C VAL A 186 -9.30 7.74 -1.02
N TRP A 187 -8.91 6.71 -1.77
CA TRP A 187 -7.77 5.86 -1.41
C TRP A 187 -6.45 6.62 -1.40
N LEU A 188 -6.20 7.45 -2.42
CA LEU A 188 -5.03 8.32 -2.47
C LEU A 188 -5.01 9.28 -1.28
N TRP A 189 -6.14 9.90 -0.95
CA TRP A 189 -6.27 10.78 0.20
C TRP A 189 -5.95 10.05 1.52
N ARG A 190 -6.49 8.84 1.72
CA ARG A 190 -6.20 8.02 2.90
C ARG A 190 -4.72 7.68 3.01
N PHE A 191 -4.08 7.34 1.90
CA PHE A 191 -2.64 7.14 1.83
C PHE A 191 -1.86 8.41 2.20
N LEU A 192 -2.29 9.59 1.72
CA LEU A 192 -1.68 10.88 2.08
C LEU A 192 -1.85 11.23 3.57
N VAL A 193 -3.02 10.94 4.17
CA VAL A 193 -3.25 11.12 5.61
C VAL A 193 -2.31 10.23 6.41
N TRP A 194 -2.15 8.96 6.01
CA TRP A 194 -1.21 8.05 6.64
C TRP A 194 0.24 8.54 6.50
N ALA A 195 0.64 9.00 5.31
CA ALA A 195 1.95 9.56 5.06
C ALA A 195 2.22 10.81 5.91
N TYR A 196 1.22 11.68 6.05
CA TYR A 196 1.28 12.85 6.92
C TYR A 196 1.45 12.46 8.40
N LEU A 197 0.71 11.45 8.87
CA LEU A 197 0.85 10.94 10.23
C LEU A 197 2.25 10.37 10.48
N LEU A 198 2.79 9.59 9.56
CA LEU A 198 4.17 9.07 9.64
C LEU A 198 5.21 10.20 9.62
N TRP A 199 5.02 11.21 8.78
CA TRP A 199 5.90 12.38 8.73
C TRP A 199 5.90 13.18 10.02
N ARG A 200 4.73 13.41 10.62
CA ARG A 200 4.63 14.08 11.91
C ARG A 200 5.17 13.21 13.05
N PHE A 201 4.89 11.92 13.02
CA PHE A 201 5.39 10.94 13.97
C PHE A 201 6.92 10.91 13.99
N SER A 202 7.58 10.96 12.81
CA SER A 202 9.04 10.97 12.73
C SER A 202 9.70 12.25 13.28
N ARG A 203 8.92 13.30 13.54
CA ARG A 203 9.37 14.53 14.19
C ARG A 203 9.19 14.53 15.72
N LEU A 204 8.51 13.52 16.27
CA LEU A 204 8.43 13.36 17.73
C LEU A 204 9.78 12.88 18.28
N ARG A 205 10.01 13.11 19.58
CA ARG A 205 11.15 12.50 20.28
C ARG A 205 10.80 11.05 20.53
N LEU A 206 11.27 10.15 19.67
CA LEU A 206 11.04 8.71 19.78
C LEU A 206 12.13 8.06 20.62
N ALA A 207 11.76 7.11 21.47
CA ALA A 207 12.68 6.21 22.18
C ALA A 207 13.05 5.04 21.26
N ILE A 208 13.94 5.33 20.31
CA ILE A 208 14.50 4.34 19.36
C ILE A 208 15.79 3.81 19.98
N PHE A 209 16.00 2.50 19.90
CA PHE A 209 17.22 1.86 20.38
C PHE A 209 17.88 1.09 19.24
N ALA A 210 19.14 1.38 18.92
CA ALA A 210 19.82 0.74 17.79
C ALA A 210 19.96 -0.78 17.96
N ALA A 211 20.18 -1.24 19.19
CA ALA A 211 20.30 -2.66 19.53
C ALA A 211 18.95 -3.41 19.62
N HIS A 212 17.84 -2.80 19.17
CA HIS A 212 16.53 -3.45 19.21
C HIS A 212 16.49 -4.69 18.29
N PRO A 213 15.89 -5.83 18.72
CA PRO A 213 15.95 -7.11 18.01
C PRO A 213 15.27 -7.12 16.63
N ASP A 214 14.44 -6.12 16.32
CA ASP A 214 13.79 -5.99 15.01
C ASP A 214 14.71 -5.45 13.91
N GLY A 215 15.93 -5.03 14.25
CA GLY A 215 16.89 -4.44 13.33
C GLY A 215 16.45 -3.10 12.73
N ALA A 216 15.40 -2.47 13.26
CA ALA A 216 14.82 -1.22 12.77
C ALA A 216 14.49 -0.25 13.93
N GLY A 217 15.18 -0.39 15.05
CA GLY A 217 15.06 0.51 16.18
C GLY A 217 13.70 0.48 16.88
N GLY A 218 13.00 -0.64 16.80
CA GLY A 218 11.63 -0.79 17.29
C GLY A 218 10.55 -0.34 16.30
N LEU A 219 10.93 0.09 15.08
CA LEU A 219 10.02 0.57 14.03
C LEU A 219 9.77 -0.45 12.92
N GLY A 220 10.23 -1.69 13.07
CA GLY A 220 10.10 -2.76 12.07
C GLY A 220 8.64 -3.15 11.77
N PHE A 221 7.73 -2.93 12.71
CA PHE A 221 6.29 -3.16 12.53
C PHE A 221 5.64 -2.23 11.48
N LEU A 222 6.30 -1.13 11.11
CA LEU A 222 5.78 -0.21 10.08
C LEU A 222 5.81 -0.82 8.68
N ALA A 223 6.79 -1.67 8.35
CA ALA A 223 6.88 -2.27 7.02
C ALA A 223 5.69 -3.18 6.70
N PRO A 224 5.32 -4.15 7.58
CA PRO A 224 4.11 -4.95 7.40
C PRO A 224 2.82 -4.13 7.41
N ALA A 225 2.76 -3.03 8.15
CA ALA A 225 1.60 -2.13 8.12
C ALA A 225 1.48 -1.42 6.76
N GLN A 226 2.62 -0.93 6.23
CA GLN A 226 2.69 -0.24 4.95
C GLN A 226 2.33 -1.16 3.78
N SER A 227 2.69 -2.45 3.84
CA SER A 227 2.40 -3.39 2.75
C SER A 227 0.92 -3.64 2.51
N TRP A 228 0.02 -3.29 3.44
CA TRP A 228 -1.44 -3.37 3.21
C TRP A 228 -1.95 -2.35 2.20
N PHE A 229 -1.19 -1.30 1.89
CA PHE A 229 -1.47 -0.44 0.74
C PHE A 229 -1.22 -1.14 -0.61
N ALA A 230 -0.75 -2.40 -0.62
CA ALA A 230 -0.73 -3.24 -1.83
C ALA A 230 -2.10 -3.40 -2.50
N VAL A 231 -3.21 -3.13 -1.79
CA VAL A 231 -4.55 -3.03 -2.41
C VAL A 231 -4.57 -2.00 -3.55
N MET A 232 -3.87 -0.87 -3.38
CA MET A 232 -3.74 0.15 -4.44
C MET A 232 -2.89 -0.36 -5.61
N ALA A 233 -1.82 -1.11 -5.31
CA ALA A 233 -0.96 -1.74 -6.32
C ALA A 233 -1.74 -2.76 -7.14
N LEU A 234 -2.53 -3.61 -6.48
CA LEU A 234 -3.38 -4.60 -7.12
C LEU A 234 -4.39 -3.94 -8.06
N ALA A 235 -5.08 -2.91 -7.57
CA ALA A 235 -6.04 -2.15 -8.38
C ALA A 235 -5.38 -1.49 -9.60
N ALA A 236 -4.24 -0.82 -9.41
CA ALA A 236 -3.49 -0.19 -10.49
C ALA A 236 -3.03 -1.20 -11.55
N SER A 237 -2.49 -2.34 -11.13
CA SER A 237 -2.09 -3.44 -12.02
C SER A 237 -3.25 -4.05 -12.77
N THR A 238 -4.41 -4.26 -12.13
CA THR A 238 -5.61 -4.77 -12.82
C THR A 238 -6.08 -3.79 -13.91
N ILE A 239 -6.09 -2.49 -13.61
CA ILE A 239 -6.47 -1.47 -14.60
C ILE A 239 -5.51 -1.49 -15.79
N PHE A 240 -4.20 -1.55 -15.51
CA PHE A 240 -3.17 -1.67 -16.53
C PHE A 240 -3.39 -2.92 -17.41
N CYS A 241 -3.62 -4.08 -16.80
CA CYS A 241 -3.85 -5.32 -17.56
C CYS A 241 -5.10 -5.23 -18.44
N GLY A 242 -6.20 -4.64 -17.94
CA GLY A 242 -7.38 -4.39 -18.74
C GLY A 242 -7.11 -3.49 -19.94
N THR A 243 -6.31 -2.42 -19.77
CA THR A 243 -5.91 -1.55 -20.89
C THR A 243 -4.98 -2.26 -21.88
N ALA A 244 -4.04 -3.07 -21.39
CA ALA A 244 -3.12 -3.83 -22.23
C ALA A 244 -3.87 -4.87 -23.07
N LEU A 245 -4.84 -5.59 -22.48
CA LEU A 245 -5.69 -6.55 -23.21
C LEU A 245 -6.45 -5.89 -24.36
N VAL A 246 -7.05 -4.71 -24.14
CA VAL A 246 -7.74 -3.99 -25.22
C VAL A 246 -6.77 -3.64 -26.36
N GLN A 247 -5.54 -3.22 -26.05
CA GLN A 247 -4.55 -2.89 -27.08
C GLN A 247 -4.01 -4.13 -27.80
N MET A 248 -3.85 -5.26 -27.10
CA MET A 248 -3.42 -6.51 -27.70
C MET A 248 -4.50 -7.07 -28.65
N GLU A 249 -5.76 -7.06 -28.22
CA GLU A 249 -6.88 -7.60 -28.99
C GLU A 249 -7.21 -6.74 -30.22
N TYR A 250 -7.31 -5.42 -30.05
CA TYR A 250 -7.85 -4.53 -31.09
C TYR A 250 -6.80 -3.71 -31.83
N ALA A 251 -5.61 -3.50 -31.25
CA ALA A 251 -4.52 -2.77 -31.90
C ALA A 251 -3.32 -3.69 -32.27
N HIS A 252 -3.48 -5.01 -32.13
CA HIS A 252 -2.47 -6.04 -32.40
C HIS A 252 -1.11 -5.76 -31.75
N ALA A 253 -1.11 -5.09 -30.59
CA ALA A 253 0.10 -4.86 -29.82
C ALA A 253 0.63 -6.18 -29.25
N THR A 254 1.94 -6.35 -29.20
CA THR A 254 2.57 -7.56 -28.64
C THR A 254 2.80 -7.41 -27.14
N LEU A 255 2.85 -8.50 -26.38
CA LEU A 255 3.19 -8.43 -24.95
C LEU A 255 4.54 -7.74 -24.70
N GLN A 256 5.50 -7.89 -25.62
CA GLN A 256 6.83 -7.32 -25.50
C GLN A 256 6.82 -5.78 -25.51
N SER A 257 5.84 -5.13 -26.16
CA SER A 257 5.72 -3.67 -26.10
C SER A 257 5.42 -3.18 -24.68
N PHE A 258 4.77 -4.01 -23.86
CA PHE A 258 4.31 -3.64 -22.51
C PHE A 258 5.29 -3.98 -21.39
N GLN A 259 6.44 -4.58 -21.70
CA GLN A 259 7.37 -5.09 -20.67
C GLN A 259 7.86 -3.99 -19.71
N TRP A 260 8.08 -2.78 -20.23
CA TRP A 260 8.56 -1.66 -19.44
C TRP A 260 7.44 -0.99 -18.64
N GLU A 261 6.22 -0.92 -19.15
CA GLU A 261 5.08 -0.46 -18.36
C GLU A 261 4.72 -1.48 -17.27
N MET A 262 4.79 -2.78 -17.55
CA MET A 262 4.60 -3.82 -16.54
C MET A 262 5.61 -3.68 -15.40
N LEU A 263 6.91 -3.59 -15.74
CA LEU A 263 7.96 -3.37 -14.75
C LEU A 263 7.74 -2.04 -14.01
N GLY A 264 7.38 -0.99 -14.73
CA GLY A 264 7.08 0.34 -14.18
C GLY A 264 5.92 0.31 -13.19
N VAL A 265 4.86 -0.45 -13.46
CA VAL A 265 3.72 -0.60 -12.54
C VAL A 265 4.15 -1.37 -11.28
N ILE A 266 4.91 -2.45 -11.40
CA ILE A 266 5.39 -3.23 -10.24
C ILE A 266 6.33 -2.37 -9.38
N VAL A 267 7.42 -1.87 -9.98
CA VAL A 267 8.44 -1.09 -9.27
C VAL A 267 7.85 0.21 -8.75
N GLY A 268 7.07 0.92 -9.57
CA GLY A 268 6.39 2.15 -9.19
C GLY A 268 5.44 1.94 -8.02
N SER A 269 4.67 0.85 -8.00
CA SER A 269 3.79 0.52 -6.88
C SER A 269 4.56 0.29 -5.58
N VAL A 270 5.67 -0.46 -5.64
CA VAL A 270 6.54 -0.67 -4.48
C VAL A 270 7.10 0.65 -3.97
N LEU A 271 7.64 1.49 -4.86
CA LEU A 271 8.19 2.80 -4.50
C LEU A 271 7.13 3.71 -3.88
N VAL A 272 5.96 3.81 -4.50
CA VAL A 272 4.85 4.63 -3.98
C VAL A 272 4.42 4.12 -2.62
N VAL A 273 4.14 2.83 -2.48
CA VAL A 273 3.68 2.23 -1.21
C VAL A 273 4.69 2.48 -0.09
N PHE A 274 5.99 2.27 -0.30
CA PHE A 274 6.98 2.43 0.77
C PHE A 274 7.54 3.85 0.94
N SER A 275 7.23 4.78 0.02
CA SER A 275 7.69 6.17 0.10
C SER A 275 7.46 6.86 1.45
N PRO A 276 6.35 6.65 2.20
CA PRO A 276 6.15 7.33 3.47
C PRO A 276 7.12 6.89 4.58
N LEU A 277 7.71 5.69 4.48
CA LEU A 277 8.68 5.21 5.46
C LEU A 277 10.00 5.98 5.40
N LEU A 278 10.28 6.67 4.29
CA LEU A 278 11.45 7.55 4.16
C LEU A 278 11.42 8.69 5.18
N PHE A 279 10.25 9.10 5.67
CA PHE A 279 10.17 10.12 6.72
C PHE A 279 10.81 9.69 8.04
N VAL A 280 10.85 8.39 8.30
CA VAL A 280 11.41 7.77 9.52
C VAL A 280 12.91 7.51 9.39
N MET A 281 13.49 7.67 8.20
CA MET A 281 14.92 7.49 7.95
C MET A 281 15.79 8.40 8.83
N ARG A 282 15.40 9.68 8.95
CA ARG A 282 16.18 10.67 9.72
C ARG A 282 16.37 10.28 11.19
N PRO A 283 15.31 9.98 11.98
CA PRO A 283 15.49 9.56 13.36
C PRO A 283 16.28 8.25 13.48
N LEU A 284 16.08 7.27 12.60
CA LEU A 284 16.86 6.02 12.61
C LEU A 284 18.35 6.24 12.40
N VAL A 285 18.74 7.06 11.41
CA VAL A 285 20.15 7.39 11.15
C VAL A 285 20.78 8.12 12.34
N ARG A 286 20.04 9.06 12.94
CA ARG A 286 20.53 9.82 14.11
C ARG A 286 20.77 8.90 15.30
N THR A 287 19.81 8.05 15.63
CA THR A 287 19.94 7.07 16.72
C THR A 287 21.05 6.09 16.45
N ARG A 288 21.14 5.50 15.25
CA ARG A 288 22.21 4.58 14.89
C ARG A 288 23.59 5.20 15.11
N ARG A 289 23.80 6.46 14.70
CA ARG A 289 25.08 7.15 14.90
C ARG A 289 25.37 7.39 16.40
N HIS A 290 24.39 7.89 17.14
CA HIS A 290 24.54 8.18 18.56
C HIS A 290 24.83 6.92 19.38
N ASP A 291 23.98 5.90 19.24
CA ASP A 291 24.10 4.63 19.96
C ASP A 291 25.39 3.88 19.58
N MET A 292 25.86 3.98 18.33
CA MET A 292 27.13 3.37 17.93
C MET A 292 28.33 4.02 18.62
N HIS A 293 28.29 5.33 18.90
CA HIS A 293 29.34 5.99 19.67
C HIS A 293 29.30 5.57 21.14
N GLU A 294 28.11 5.55 21.76
CA GLU A 294 27.96 5.15 23.16
C GLU A 294 28.31 3.68 23.39
N LEU A 295 27.79 2.79 22.55
CA LEU A 295 28.15 1.37 22.59
C LEU A 295 29.64 1.19 22.28
N GLY A 296 30.21 1.94 21.34
CA GLY A 296 31.65 1.89 21.06
C GLY A 296 32.50 2.25 22.29
N ALA A 297 32.12 3.30 23.03
CA ALA A 297 32.80 3.69 24.26
C ALA A 297 32.66 2.64 25.37
N LEU A 298 31.47 2.06 25.53
CA LEU A 298 31.23 0.97 26.47
C LEU A 298 32.03 -0.29 26.10
N GLY A 299 32.09 -0.64 24.82
CA GLY A 299 32.88 -1.76 24.31
C GLY A 299 34.37 -1.58 24.60
N GLN A 300 34.92 -0.38 24.38
CA GLN A 300 36.31 -0.06 24.72
C GLN A 300 36.59 -0.13 26.23
N ALA A 301 35.65 0.30 27.07
CA ALA A 301 35.78 0.15 28.52
C ALA A 301 35.73 -1.33 28.94
N ALA A 302 34.78 -2.11 28.40
CA ALA A 302 34.60 -3.53 28.68
C ALA A 302 35.80 -4.37 28.22
N SER A 303 36.30 -4.16 27.01
CA SER A 303 37.47 -4.88 26.49
C SER A 303 38.74 -4.61 27.29
N ARG A 304 38.98 -3.35 27.72
CA ARG A 304 40.11 -3.03 28.60
C ARG A 304 40.01 -3.68 29.97
N ALA A 305 38.82 -3.67 30.57
CA ALA A 305 38.59 -4.32 31.86
C ALA A 305 38.76 -5.85 31.78
N PHE A 306 38.34 -6.46 30.66
CA PHE A 306 38.53 -7.87 30.40
C PHE A 306 40.02 -8.21 30.22
N ALA A 307 40.74 -7.47 29.36
CA ALA A 307 42.16 -7.68 29.11
C ALA A 307 43.01 -7.57 30.38
N ALA A 308 42.77 -6.54 31.21
CA ALA A 308 43.52 -6.33 32.45
C ALA A 308 43.39 -7.50 33.44
N ARG A 309 42.23 -8.17 33.48
CA ARG A 309 42.01 -9.37 34.30
C ARG A 309 42.63 -10.63 33.70
N TRP A 310 42.66 -10.71 32.37
CA TRP A 310 43.22 -11.87 31.66
C TRP A 310 44.75 -11.87 31.69
N GLU A 311 45.38 -10.70 31.60
CA GLU A 311 46.84 -10.54 31.63
C GLU A 311 47.42 -10.68 33.05
N ASN A 312 46.66 -10.34 34.10
CA ASN A 312 47.05 -10.51 35.50
C ASN A 312 46.05 -11.41 36.25
N PRO A 313 46.06 -12.73 36.00
CA PRO A 313 45.17 -13.66 36.68
C PRO A 313 45.54 -13.70 38.18
N ASP A 314 44.53 -13.57 39.05
CA ASP A 314 44.73 -13.73 40.50
C ASP A 314 45.10 -15.19 40.78
N PRO A 315 46.32 -15.49 41.29
CA PRO A 315 46.80 -16.85 41.49
C PRO A 315 45.98 -17.66 42.51
N THR A 316 45.06 -17.02 43.22
CA THR A 316 44.13 -17.66 44.17
C THR A 316 42.83 -18.17 43.52
N GLN A 317 42.52 -17.79 42.27
CA GLN A 317 41.37 -18.28 41.53
C GLN A 317 41.79 -19.34 40.49
N SER A 318 41.22 -20.54 40.58
CA SER A 318 41.37 -21.60 39.57
C SER A 318 40.91 -21.12 38.20
N GLY A 319 41.55 -21.56 37.11
CA GLY A 319 41.20 -21.18 35.74
C GLY A 319 39.72 -21.43 35.36
N ASP A 320 39.08 -22.43 35.95
CA ASP A 320 37.64 -22.70 35.80
C ASP A 320 36.76 -21.58 36.37
N ALA A 321 37.17 -20.92 37.46
CA ALA A 321 36.43 -19.81 38.06
C ALA A 321 36.39 -18.56 37.15
N LEU A 322 37.38 -18.39 36.26
CA LEU A 322 37.39 -17.31 35.27
C LEU A 322 36.39 -17.57 34.12
N LEU A 323 36.25 -18.83 33.70
CA LEU A 323 35.27 -19.28 32.69
C LEU A 323 33.84 -19.30 33.24
N GLU A 324 33.68 -19.62 34.52
CA GLU A 324 32.40 -19.59 35.24
C GLU A 324 32.02 -18.17 35.71
N SER A 325 32.94 -17.20 35.64
CA SER A 325 32.62 -15.82 35.98
C SER A 325 31.63 -15.23 34.96
N PRO A 326 30.73 -14.31 35.33
CA PRO A 326 29.79 -13.69 34.39
C PRO A 326 30.45 -12.87 33.26
N ASN A 327 31.77 -12.65 33.33
CA ASN A 327 32.47 -11.66 32.50
C ASN A 327 32.61 -12.08 31.02
N PRO A 328 33.02 -13.32 30.66
CA PRO A 328 33.11 -13.73 29.26
C PRO A 328 31.72 -13.77 28.59
N SER A 329 30.70 -14.23 29.32
CA SER A 329 29.30 -14.21 28.84
C SER A 329 28.81 -12.78 28.58
N ALA A 330 29.06 -11.86 29.51
CA ALA A 330 28.66 -10.46 29.35
C ALA A 330 29.33 -9.77 28.14
N VAL A 331 30.60 -10.09 27.86
CA VAL A 331 31.32 -9.58 26.67
C VAL A 331 30.75 -10.17 25.38
N ALA A 332 30.38 -11.46 25.39
CA ALA A 332 29.72 -12.10 24.25
C ALA A 332 28.33 -11.50 23.99
N ASP A 333 27.53 -11.31 25.03
CA ASP A 333 26.20 -10.69 24.96
C ASP A 333 26.29 -9.24 24.44
N PHE A 334 27.25 -8.47 24.96
CA PHE A 334 27.54 -7.13 24.48
C PHE A 334 27.94 -7.13 23.00
N THR A 335 28.75 -8.10 22.57
CA THR A 335 29.15 -8.24 21.16
C THR A 335 27.94 -8.51 20.26
N ALA A 336 26.99 -9.33 20.71
CA ALA A 336 25.74 -9.59 20.00
C ALA A 336 24.85 -8.32 19.93
N MET A 337 24.73 -7.57 21.03
CA MET A 337 24.02 -6.28 21.05
C MET A 337 24.67 -5.26 20.11
N TYR A 338 26.00 -5.14 20.14
CA TYR A 338 26.75 -4.24 19.27
C TYR A 338 26.59 -4.62 17.79
N ALA A 339 26.64 -5.92 17.47
CA ALA A 339 26.42 -6.42 16.11
C ALA A 339 25.01 -6.06 15.60
N THR A 340 24.00 -6.15 16.46
CA THR A 340 22.60 -5.76 16.15
C THR A 340 22.48 -4.26 15.90
N ALA A 341 23.06 -3.44 16.77
CA ALA A 341 23.08 -1.98 16.58
C ALA A 341 23.86 -1.58 15.31
N ARG A 342 24.94 -2.30 14.98
CA ARG A 342 25.71 -2.11 13.76
C ARG A 342 24.94 -2.48 12.50
N SER A 343 24.08 -3.50 12.54
CA SER A 343 23.28 -3.96 11.40
C SER A 343 21.93 -3.25 11.26
N MET A 344 21.59 -2.34 12.18
CA MET A 344 20.35 -1.56 12.16
C MET A 344 20.08 -0.89 10.80
N ALA A 345 18.90 -1.17 10.26
CA ALA A 345 18.43 -0.63 8.99
C ALA A 345 18.23 0.89 9.05
N VAL A 346 18.55 1.56 7.94
CA VAL A 346 18.41 3.01 7.78
C VAL A 346 16.96 3.41 7.48
N VAL A 347 16.19 2.52 6.85
CA VAL A 347 14.76 2.67 6.57
C VAL A 347 14.06 1.42 7.10
N PRO A 348 12.89 1.52 7.75
CA PRO A 348 12.21 0.37 8.35
C PRO A 348 11.49 -0.47 7.28
N VAL A 349 12.24 -0.96 6.30
CA VAL A 349 11.77 -1.76 5.17
C VAL A 349 12.49 -3.10 5.18
N ASN A 350 11.73 -4.18 5.13
CA ASN A 350 12.27 -5.53 5.02
C ASN A 350 11.98 -6.13 3.64
N LYS A 351 12.78 -7.12 3.23
CA LYS A 351 12.65 -7.78 1.92
C LYS A 351 11.28 -8.45 1.75
N GLN A 352 10.72 -9.00 2.82
CA GLN A 352 9.42 -9.67 2.80
C GLN A 352 8.28 -8.71 2.46
N ALA A 353 8.27 -7.51 3.04
CA ALA A 353 7.26 -6.48 2.75
C ALA A 353 7.39 -5.97 1.31
N LEU A 354 8.62 -5.72 0.82
CA LEU A 354 8.87 -5.35 -0.58
C LEU A 354 8.34 -6.41 -1.54
N LEU A 355 8.70 -7.67 -1.30
CA LEU A 355 8.25 -8.80 -2.11
C LEU A 355 6.72 -8.97 -2.04
N SER A 356 6.10 -8.79 -0.87
CA SER A 356 4.65 -8.91 -0.74
C SER A 356 3.89 -7.92 -1.64
N VAL A 357 4.34 -6.66 -1.70
CA VAL A 357 3.72 -5.65 -2.58
C VAL A 357 4.03 -5.96 -4.05
N ALA A 358 5.26 -6.35 -4.38
CA ALA A 358 5.64 -6.70 -5.75
C ALA A 358 4.84 -7.90 -6.28
N VAL A 359 4.67 -8.95 -5.47
CA VAL A 359 3.86 -10.13 -5.81
C VAL A 359 2.40 -9.75 -6.02
N VAL A 360 1.83 -8.94 -5.13
CA VAL A 360 0.45 -8.46 -5.27
C VAL A 360 0.27 -7.60 -6.53
N ALA A 361 1.26 -6.75 -6.86
CA ALA A 361 1.25 -5.96 -8.09
C ALA A 361 1.41 -6.83 -9.35
N ALA A 362 2.16 -7.93 -9.28
CA ALA A 362 2.37 -8.85 -10.40
C ALA A 362 1.19 -9.83 -10.60
N LEU A 363 0.36 -10.05 -9.57
CA LEU A 363 -0.72 -11.05 -9.61
C LEU A 363 -1.71 -10.86 -10.78
N PRO A 364 -2.20 -9.64 -11.10
CA PRO A 364 -3.08 -9.42 -12.25
C PRO A 364 -2.40 -9.60 -13.61
N MET A 365 -1.06 -9.59 -13.66
CA MET A 365 -0.29 -9.75 -14.89
C MET A 365 -0.18 -11.22 -15.31
N LEU A 366 -0.36 -12.17 -14.37
CA LEU A 366 -0.36 -13.60 -14.70
C LEU A 366 -1.38 -13.96 -15.80
N PRO A 367 -2.68 -13.63 -15.69
CA PRO A 367 -3.62 -13.92 -16.76
C PRO A 367 -3.31 -13.19 -18.07
N LEU A 368 -2.71 -11.99 -18.02
CA LEU A 368 -2.27 -11.25 -19.20
C LEU A 368 -1.17 -12.01 -19.95
N VAL A 369 -0.15 -12.50 -19.23
CA VAL A 369 0.95 -13.28 -19.83
C VAL A 369 0.46 -14.62 -20.33
N LEU A 370 -0.44 -15.29 -19.59
CA LEU A 370 -1.08 -16.56 -20.01
C LEU A 370 -1.96 -16.40 -21.24
N HIS A 371 -2.55 -15.22 -21.44
CA HIS A 371 -3.31 -14.92 -22.65
C HIS A 371 -2.40 -14.73 -23.86
N ALA A 372 -1.21 -14.15 -23.67
CA ALA A 372 -0.26 -13.90 -24.76
C ALA A 372 0.62 -15.11 -25.12
N VAL A 373 0.93 -15.98 -24.15
CA VAL A 373 1.88 -17.09 -24.28
C VAL A 373 1.20 -18.36 -23.78
N SER A 374 1.26 -19.44 -24.56
CA SER A 374 0.70 -20.73 -24.16
C SER A 374 1.35 -21.24 -22.86
N ILE A 375 0.58 -21.93 -22.02
CA ILE A 375 1.03 -22.46 -20.71
C ILE A 375 2.28 -23.34 -20.89
N ASP A 376 2.34 -24.11 -21.97
CA ASP A 376 3.47 -25.00 -22.29
C ASP A 376 4.78 -24.23 -22.55
N GLU A 377 4.70 -23.08 -23.21
CA GLU A 377 5.87 -22.25 -23.48
C GLU A 377 6.36 -21.53 -22.21
N LEU A 378 5.44 -21.10 -21.34
CA LEU A 378 5.76 -20.54 -20.03
C LEU A 378 6.46 -21.54 -19.12
N LEU A 379 5.93 -22.76 -19.01
CA LEU A 379 6.54 -23.83 -18.20
C LEU A 379 7.95 -24.16 -18.68
N ARG A 380 8.16 -24.23 -20.00
CA ARG A 380 9.50 -24.44 -20.59
C ARG A 380 10.48 -23.32 -20.24
N ARG A 381 10.06 -22.05 -20.30
CA ARG A 381 10.92 -20.91 -19.95
C ARG A 381 11.25 -20.87 -18.45
N VAL A 382 10.29 -21.14 -17.57
CA VAL A 382 10.54 -21.15 -16.11
C VAL A 382 11.45 -22.31 -15.70
N LEU A 383 11.21 -23.51 -16.23
CA LEU A 383 12.08 -24.66 -15.98
C LEU A 383 13.49 -24.45 -16.54
N GLY A 384 13.63 -23.77 -17.67
CA GLY A 384 14.94 -23.42 -18.26
C GLY A 384 15.71 -22.32 -17.52
N VAL A 385 15.08 -21.55 -16.64
CA VAL A 385 15.74 -20.53 -15.79
C VAL A 385 16.09 -21.09 -14.40
N LEU A 386 15.38 -22.13 -13.96
CA LEU A 386 15.63 -22.83 -12.69
C LEU A 386 16.63 -23.98 -12.81
N ALA A 387 16.85 -24.48 -14.03
CA ALA A 387 17.96 -25.37 -14.40
C ALA A 387 19.21 -24.56 -14.71
#